data_AF-A0A969KY15-F1
#
_entry.id   AF-A0A969KY15-F1
#
_cell.length_a   1.000
_cell.length_b   1.000
_cell.length_c   1.000
_cell.angle_alpha   90.00
_cell.angle_beta   90.00
_cell.angle_gamma   90.00
#
_symmetry.space_group_name_H-M   'P 1'
#
loop_
_entity.id
_entity.type
_entity.pdbx_description
1 polymer ?
#
loop_
_entity_poly.entity_id
_entity_poly.type
_entity_poly.pdbx_seq_one_letter_code
_entity_poly.pdbx_strand_id
1 'polypeptide(L)'
;MALIQGSTYLDINNFYFALMVIGFYWLVQVTENNLIVPRVLGDAVELPPLVVMVGVFIGASVGGIIGALLAAPIIASAREVLSYLYAKLWGQEPFPPKTTQELSQAQPSLEEQLKSMLIRLQSLFRGRSRLPGPEKKQAETSEN
;
A
#
# COMPACT_ATOMS: atom_id res chain seq x y z
N MET A 1 14.04 26.45 -15.87
CA MET A 1 14.92 27.50 -15.32
C MET A 1 16.34 27.01 -14.96
N ALA A 2 16.58 25.72 -14.67
CA ALA A 2 17.92 25.19 -14.39
C ALA A 2 18.94 25.29 -15.55
N LEU A 3 18.46 25.35 -16.80
CA LEU A 3 19.31 25.45 -17.99
C LEU A 3 19.88 26.86 -18.23
N ILE A 4 19.36 27.87 -17.54
CA ILE A 4 19.65 29.30 -17.80
C ILE A 4 20.54 29.90 -16.69
N GLN A 5 20.61 29.29 -15.50
CA GLN A 5 21.40 29.81 -14.37
C GLN A 5 22.76 29.15 -14.15
N GLY A 6 23.03 27.97 -14.73
CA GLY A 6 24.26 27.23 -14.44
C GLY A 6 24.38 26.78 -12.97
N SER A 7 25.40 25.99 -12.68
CA SER A 7 25.71 25.48 -11.35
C SER A 7 26.51 26.52 -10.55
N THR A 8 25.83 27.31 -9.69
CA THR A 8 26.48 28.31 -8.83
C THR A 8 27.34 27.70 -7.70
N TYR A 9 27.28 26.39 -7.45
CA TYR A 9 27.94 25.76 -6.28
C TYR A 9 28.78 24.51 -6.56
N LEU A 10 28.75 23.93 -7.76
CA LEU A 10 29.46 22.69 -8.08
C LEU A 10 30.10 22.77 -9.47
N ASP A 11 31.41 22.59 -9.55
CA ASP A 11 32.21 22.60 -10.79
C ASP A 11 32.01 21.29 -11.60
N ILE A 12 30.76 20.99 -11.94
CA ILE A 12 30.35 19.79 -12.66
C ILE A 12 29.64 20.24 -13.94
N ASN A 13 29.94 19.58 -15.06
CA ASN A 13 29.34 19.89 -16.35
C ASN A 13 27.80 19.83 -16.26
N ASN A 14 27.14 20.94 -16.64
CA ASN A 14 25.70 21.18 -16.54
C ASN A 14 24.84 20.01 -17.08
N PHE A 15 25.34 19.28 -18.07
CA PHE A 15 24.67 18.13 -18.64
C PHE A 15 24.51 16.97 -17.65
N TYR A 16 25.56 16.68 -16.87
CA TYR A 16 25.53 15.62 -15.86
C TYR A 16 24.64 15.99 -14.67
N PHE A 17 24.64 17.26 -14.27
CA PHE A 17 23.74 17.75 -13.22
C PHE A 17 22.27 17.62 -13.64
N ALA A 18 21.92 18.03 -14.88
CA ALA A 18 20.57 17.89 -15.40
C ALA A 18 20.11 16.43 -15.47
N LEU A 19 20.99 15.52 -15.93
CA LEU A 19 20.70 14.08 -15.96
C LEU A 19 20.49 13.50 -14.56
N MET A 20 21.28 13.92 -13.56
CA MET A 20 21.11 13.47 -12.18
C MET A 20 19.77 13.91 -11.59
N VAL A 21 19.37 15.17 -11.82
CA VAL A 21 18.07 15.69 -11.35
C VAL A 21 16.92 14.95 -12.01
N ILE A 22 16.98 14.73 -13.33
CA ILE A 22 15.96 13.99 -14.07
C ILE A 22 15.87 12.54 -13.55
N GLY A 23 17.01 11.89 -13.35
CA GLY A 23 17.06 10.51 -12.85
C GLY A 23 16.49 10.39 -11.43
N PHE A 24 16.85 11.32 -10.54
CA PHE A 24 16.31 11.36 -9.18
C PHE A 24 14.81 11.62 -9.18
N TYR A 25 14.33 12.60 -9.96
CA TYR A 25 12.91 12.90 -10.07
C TYR A 25 12.13 11.70 -10.61
N TRP A 26 12.64 11.04 -11.66
CA TRP A 26 12.03 9.85 -12.23
C TRP A 26 11.95 8.70 -11.20
N LEU A 27 13.00 8.50 -10.40
CA LEU A 27 13.03 7.47 -9.36
C LEU A 27 11.98 7.72 -8.28
N VAL A 28 11.84 8.97 -7.82
CA VAL A 28 10.79 9.38 -6.88
C VAL A 28 9.42 9.09 -7.51
N GLN A 29 9.19 9.52 -8.74
CA GLN A 29 7.90 9.38 -9.40
C GLN A 29 7.50 7.91 -9.64
N VAL A 30 8.45 7.06 -10.02
CA VAL A 30 8.24 5.62 -10.16
C VAL A 30 7.91 4.99 -8.81
N THR A 31 8.57 5.40 -7.74
CA THR A 31 8.30 4.90 -6.37
C THR A 31 6.90 5.30 -5.92
N GLU A 32 6.50 6.55 -6.12
CA GLU A 32 5.16 7.04 -5.78
C GLU A 32 4.09 6.32 -6.60
N ASN A 33 4.25 6.24 -7.92
CA ASN A 33 3.26 5.64 -8.81
C ASN A 33 3.16 4.12 -8.66
N ASN A 34 4.23 3.41 -8.31
CA ASN A 34 4.20 1.95 -8.19
C ASN A 34 3.90 1.45 -6.77
N LEU A 35 4.12 2.24 -5.72
CA LEU A 35 3.90 1.78 -4.35
C LEU A 35 2.80 2.55 -3.63
N ILE A 36 2.76 3.87 -3.77
CA ILE A 36 1.82 4.71 -3.01
C ILE A 36 0.46 4.72 -3.69
N VAL A 37 0.42 4.97 -5.00
CA VAL A 37 -0.83 5.00 -5.78
C VAL A 37 -1.62 3.70 -5.66
N PRO A 38 -1.05 2.50 -5.94
CA PRO A 38 -1.82 1.26 -5.81
C PRO A 38 -2.15 0.94 -4.35
N ARG A 39 -1.29 1.27 -3.38
CA ARG A 39 -1.62 1.00 -1.97
C ARG A 39 -2.75 1.88 -1.43
N VAL A 40 -2.91 3.10 -1.96
CA VAL A 40 -4.00 4.02 -1.58
C VAL A 40 -5.28 3.74 -2.38
N LEU A 41 -5.17 3.35 -3.65
CA LEU A 41 -6.30 2.98 -4.53
C LEU A 41 -6.64 1.47 -4.49
N GLY A 42 -6.20 0.78 -3.43
CA GLY A 42 -5.87 -0.66 -3.42
C GLY A 42 -6.87 -1.71 -3.86
N ASP A 43 -8.14 -1.42 -4.06
CA ASP A 43 -9.10 -2.42 -4.57
C ASP A 43 -10.29 -1.78 -5.31
N ALA A 44 -10.22 -0.48 -5.64
CA ALA A 44 -11.44 0.28 -5.92
C ALA A 44 -12.10 -0.06 -7.27
N VAL A 45 -11.42 -0.78 -8.16
CA VAL A 45 -11.90 -0.94 -9.52
C VAL A 45 -11.49 -2.31 -10.08
N GLU A 46 -12.17 -3.36 -9.66
CA GLU A 46 -12.24 -4.63 -10.40
C GLU A 46 -12.98 -4.43 -11.74
N LEU A 47 -12.59 -3.43 -12.53
CA LEU A 47 -12.99 -3.32 -13.93
C LEU A 47 -12.15 -4.33 -14.68
N PRO A 48 -12.77 -5.32 -15.36
CA PRO A 48 -12.03 -6.15 -16.29
C PRO A 48 -11.31 -5.21 -17.29
N PRO A 49 -9.97 -5.26 -17.40
CA PRO A 49 -9.22 -4.36 -18.27
C PRO A 49 -9.72 -4.37 -19.72
N LEU A 50 -10.29 -5.50 -20.14
CA LEU A 50 -10.95 -5.68 -21.41
C LEU A 50 -12.12 -4.70 -21.63
N VAL A 51 -12.96 -4.44 -20.63
CA VAL A 51 -14.11 -3.51 -20.73
C VAL A 51 -13.62 -2.08 -20.94
N VAL A 52 -12.57 -1.68 -20.21
CA VAL A 52 -11.94 -0.36 -20.39
C VAL A 52 -11.33 -0.25 -21.78
N MET A 53 -10.62 -1.27 -22.24
CA MET A 53 -9.98 -1.27 -23.56
C MET A 53 -11.02 -1.18 -24.70
N VAL A 54 -12.09 -1.98 -24.64
CA VAL A 54 -13.18 -1.92 -25.60
C VAL A 54 -13.87 -0.56 -25.57
N GLY A 55 -14.15 -0.01 -24.40
CA GLY A 55 -14.77 1.31 -24.30
C GLY A 55 -13.85 2.45 -24.76
N VAL A 56 -12.52 2.33 -24.61
CA VAL A 56 -11.55 3.27 -25.20
C VAL A 56 -11.59 3.20 -26.72
N PHE A 57 -11.66 2.00 -27.33
CA PHE A 57 -11.79 1.87 -28.78
C PHE A 57 -13.10 2.48 -29.30
N ILE A 58 -14.21 2.25 -28.60
CA ILE A 58 -15.51 2.81 -28.96
C ILE A 58 -15.48 4.34 -28.78
N GLY A 59 -14.96 4.84 -27.66
CA GLY A 59 -14.79 6.27 -27.40
C GLY A 59 -13.89 6.94 -28.44
N ALA A 60 -12.79 6.28 -28.81
CA ALA A 60 -11.90 6.73 -29.87
C ALA A 60 -12.60 6.82 -31.23
N SER A 61 -13.43 5.83 -31.56
CA SER A 61 -14.21 5.81 -32.80
C SER A 61 -15.26 6.92 -32.86
N VAL A 62 -15.90 7.26 -31.75
CA VAL A 62 -17.02 8.23 -31.72
C VAL A 62 -16.52 9.66 -31.54
N GLY A 63 -15.53 9.87 -30.66
CA GLY A 63 -15.05 11.19 -30.24
C GLY A 63 -13.55 11.41 -30.44
N GLY A 64 -12.86 10.54 -31.17
CA GLY A 64 -11.42 10.62 -31.39
C GLY A 64 -10.62 10.54 -30.08
N ILE A 65 -9.51 11.26 -30.01
CA ILE A 65 -8.64 11.29 -28.82
C ILE A 65 -9.42 11.72 -27.56
N ILE A 66 -10.34 12.68 -27.69
CA ILE A 66 -11.15 13.15 -26.55
C ILE A 66 -12.06 12.04 -26.04
N GLY A 67 -12.73 11.30 -26.94
CA GLY A 67 -13.55 10.16 -26.55
C GLY A 67 -12.74 9.01 -25.95
N ALA A 68 -11.51 8.80 -26.40
CA ALA A 68 -10.58 7.84 -25.79
C ALA A 68 -10.20 8.22 -24.36
N LEU A 69 -9.90 9.50 -24.10
CA LEU A 69 -9.54 10.01 -22.76
C LEU A 69 -10.71 9.93 -21.78
N LEU A 70 -11.93 10.23 -22.25
CA LEU A 70 -13.14 10.19 -21.43
C LEU A 70 -13.71 8.78 -21.23
N ALA A 71 -13.25 7.78 -21.99
CA ALA A 71 -13.77 6.42 -21.89
C ALA A 71 -13.64 5.85 -20.47
N ALA A 72 -12.48 6.00 -19.82
CA ALA A 72 -12.25 5.49 -18.48
C ALA A 72 -13.25 6.01 -17.43
N PRO A 73 -13.41 7.34 -17.23
CA PRO A 73 -14.36 7.85 -16.24
C PRO A 73 -15.82 7.55 -16.60
N ILE A 74 -16.18 7.51 -17.89
CA ILE A 74 -17.54 7.15 -18.33
C ILE A 74 -17.85 5.69 -17.98
N ILE A 75 -16.95 4.76 -18.31
CA ILE A 75 -17.12 3.33 -18.03
C ILE A 75 -17.19 3.08 -16.52
N ALA A 76 -16.32 3.72 -15.74
CA ALA A 76 -16.33 3.61 -14.29
C ALA A 76 -17.66 4.08 -13.70
N SER A 77 -18.15 5.25 -14.14
CA SER A 77 -19.43 5.80 -13.70
C SER A 77 -20.61 4.92 -14.12
N ALA A 78 -20.60 4.43 -15.36
CA ALA A 78 -21.65 3.56 -15.88
C ALA A 78 -21.71 2.23 -15.12
N ARG A 79 -20.56 1.61 -14.81
CA ARG A 79 -20.51 0.40 -13.97
C ARG A 79 -21.14 0.66 -12.61
N GLU A 80 -20.78 1.76 -11.95
CA GLU A 80 -21.29 2.06 -10.61
C GLU A 80 -22.81 2.23 -10.62
N VAL A 81 -23.33 2.98 -11.59
CA VAL A 81 -24.78 3.15 -11.78
C VAL A 81 -25.46 1.82 -12.10
N LEU A 82 -24.90 1.00 -12.99
CA LEU A 82 -25.44 -0.31 -13.35
C LEU A 82 -25.42 -1.27 -12.15
N SER A 83 -24.34 -1.28 -11.38
CA SER A 83 -24.21 -2.08 -10.17
C SER A 83 -25.27 -1.70 -9.14
N TYR A 84 -25.46 -0.39 -8.93
CA TYR A 84 -26.51 0.12 -8.05
C TYR A 84 -27.91 -0.25 -8.53
N LEU A 85 -28.20 -0.07 -9.82
CA LEU A 85 -29.49 -0.40 -10.40
C LEU A 85 -29.76 -1.91 -10.35
N TYR A 86 -28.76 -2.74 -10.64
CA TYR A 86 -28.85 -4.19 -10.56
C TYR A 86 -29.11 -4.64 -9.12
N ALA A 87 -28.36 -4.13 -8.14
CA ALA A 87 -28.61 -4.44 -6.73
C ALA A 87 -30.04 -4.03 -6.32
N LYS A 88 -30.48 -2.83 -6.71
CA LYS A 88 -31.82 -2.33 -6.39
C LYS A 88 -32.95 -3.14 -7.05
N LEU A 89 -32.77 -3.59 -8.30
CA LEU A 89 -33.75 -4.40 -9.02
C LEU A 89 -33.86 -5.83 -8.47
N TRP A 90 -32.75 -6.41 -8.01
CA TRP A 90 -32.71 -7.74 -7.40
C TRP A 90 -32.94 -7.73 -5.88
N GLY A 91 -33.32 -6.57 -5.31
CA GLY A 91 -33.63 -6.43 -3.88
C GLY A 91 -32.42 -6.64 -2.95
N GLN A 92 -31.20 -6.56 -3.49
CA GLN A 92 -29.98 -6.58 -2.69
C GLN A 92 -29.62 -5.16 -2.25
N GLU A 93 -29.02 -5.02 -1.06
CA GLU A 93 -28.51 -3.74 -0.63
C GLU A 93 -27.29 -3.35 -1.49
N PRO A 94 -27.31 -2.21 -2.22
CA PRO A 94 -26.21 -1.81 -3.10
C PRO A 94 -24.91 -1.51 -2.35
N PHE A 95 -25.05 -1.11 -1.09
CA PHE A 95 -23.97 -0.89 -0.15
C PHE A 95 -24.37 -1.55 1.17
N PRO A 96 -24.18 -2.87 1.33
CA PRO A 96 -24.39 -3.48 2.64
C PRO A 96 -23.47 -2.73 3.62
N PRO A 97 -23.98 -2.26 4.78
CA PRO A 97 -23.09 -1.72 5.80
C PRO A 97 -22.06 -2.82 6.06
N LYS A 98 -20.76 -2.52 5.88
CA LYS A 98 -19.67 -3.45 6.20
C LYS A 98 -19.99 -3.99 7.58
N THR A 99 -20.47 -5.23 7.63
CA THR A 99 -21.21 -5.68 8.81
C THR A 99 -20.21 -5.65 9.95
N THR A 100 -20.63 -5.32 11.17
CA THR A 100 -19.75 -5.34 12.35
C THR A 100 -18.94 -6.63 12.42
N GLN A 101 -19.44 -7.72 11.84
CA GLN A 101 -18.73 -8.97 11.59
C GLN A 101 -17.47 -8.81 10.72
N GLU A 102 -17.48 -8.17 9.55
CA GLU A 102 -16.26 -7.98 8.74
C GLU A 102 -15.24 -7.03 9.40
N LEU A 103 -15.71 -5.97 10.07
CA LEU A 103 -14.84 -5.08 10.86
C LEU A 103 -14.28 -5.77 12.12
N SER A 104 -15.04 -6.71 12.70
CA SER A 104 -14.65 -7.55 13.84
C SER A 104 -13.84 -8.79 13.44
N GLN A 105 -13.77 -9.13 12.14
CA GLN A 105 -12.98 -10.23 11.59
C GLN A 105 -11.65 -9.71 11.02
N ALA A 106 -11.62 -8.47 10.51
CA ALA A 106 -10.40 -7.80 10.04
C ALA A 106 -9.50 -7.27 11.18
N GLN A 107 -10.08 -7.01 12.36
CA GLN A 107 -9.33 -6.73 13.57
C GLN A 107 -9.57 -7.85 14.58
N PRO A 108 -8.53 -8.52 15.11
CA PRO A 108 -8.72 -9.50 16.18
C PRO A 108 -9.49 -8.82 17.31
N SER A 109 -10.52 -9.49 17.85
CA SER A 109 -11.35 -8.91 18.90
C SER A 109 -10.47 -8.42 20.06
N LEU A 110 -10.88 -7.36 20.76
CA LEU A 110 -10.08 -6.82 21.87
C LEU A 110 -9.78 -7.90 22.92
N GLU A 111 -10.67 -8.87 23.09
CA GLU A 111 -10.47 -10.02 23.96
C GLU A 111 -9.33 -10.94 23.49
N GLU A 112 -9.24 -11.23 22.19
CA GLU A 112 -8.13 -12.00 21.62
C GLU A 112 -6.81 -11.22 21.64
N GLN A 113 -6.87 -9.89 21.43
CA GLN A 113 -5.71 -9.01 21.63
C GLN A 113 -5.25 -9.00 23.10
N LEU A 114 -6.18 -8.91 24.05
CA LEU A 114 -5.87 -8.91 25.48
C LEU A 114 -5.30 -10.25 25.93
N LYS A 115 -5.89 -11.38 25.52
CA LYS A 115 -5.39 -12.72 25.83
C LYS A 115 -3.98 -12.92 25.29
N SER A 116 -3.74 -12.55 24.02
CA SER A 116 -2.41 -12.68 23.42
C SER A 116 -1.39 -11.72 24.07
N MET A 117 -1.81 -10.55 24.54
CA MET A 117 -0.97 -9.61 25.27
C MET A 117 -0.67 -10.09 26.70
N LEU A 118 -1.65 -10.67 27.39
CA LEU A 118 -1.46 -11.32 28.70
C LEU A 118 -0.51 -12.51 28.58
N ILE A 119 -0.61 -13.33 27.53
CA ILE A 119 0.31 -14.44 27.27
C ILE A 119 1.74 -13.93 27.02
N ARG A 120 1.89 -12.87 26.20
CA ARG A 120 3.18 -12.20 25.95
C ARG A 120 3.76 -11.57 27.22
N LEU A 121 2.92 -10.98 28.08
CA LEU A 121 3.34 -10.36 29.33
C LEU A 121 3.71 -11.42 30.39
N GLN A 122 2.93 -12.49 30.46
CA GLN A 122 3.17 -13.62 31.36
C GLN A 122 4.45 -14.37 30.96
N SER A 123 4.75 -14.50 29.66
CA SER A 123 6.01 -15.11 29.19
C SER A 123 7.23 -14.25 29.51
N LEU A 124 7.11 -12.92 29.48
CA LEU A 124 8.17 -11.99 29.91
C LEU A 124 8.48 -12.10 31.41
N PHE A 125 7.46 -12.33 32.24
CA PHE A 125 7.64 -12.46 33.68
C PHE A 125 8.12 -13.85 34.11
N ARG A 126 7.75 -14.91 33.38
CA ARG A 126 8.06 -16.30 33.74
C ARG A 126 9.47 -16.75 33.32
N GLY A 127 10.13 -16.02 32.42
CA GLY A 127 11.42 -16.42 31.82
C GLY A 127 12.68 -15.80 32.42
N ARG A 128 12.61 -14.86 33.38
CA ARG A 128 13.80 -14.10 33.83
C ARG A 128 14.57 -14.72 35.01
N SER A 129 14.15 -15.89 35.49
CA SER A 129 14.72 -16.52 36.71
C SER A 129 15.83 -17.54 36.46
N ARG A 130 16.38 -17.67 35.25
CA ARG A 130 17.56 -18.52 35.00
C ARG A 130 18.73 -17.69 34.53
N LEU A 131 19.34 -16.97 35.47
CA LEU A 131 20.76 -16.64 35.35
C LEU A 131 21.53 -17.96 35.55
N PRO A 132 22.29 -18.43 34.55
CA PRO A 132 23.22 -19.53 34.75
C PRO A 132 24.25 -19.09 35.79
N GLY A 133 24.22 -19.73 36.95
CA GLY A 133 25.27 -19.57 37.95
C GLY A 133 26.59 -20.03 37.33
N PRO A 134 27.69 -19.27 37.47
CA PRO A 134 29.01 -19.78 37.15
C PRO A 134 29.32 -20.88 38.18
N GLU A 135 29.06 -22.11 37.76
CA GLU A 135 29.48 -23.32 38.41
C GLU A 135 31.02 -23.36 38.47
N LYS A 136 31.55 -23.36 39.70
CA LYS A 136 32.81 -23.98 40.12
C LYS A 136 34.08 -23.60 39.33
N LYS A 137 34.82 -22.62 39.85
CA LYS A 137 36.26 -22.85 40.13
C LYS A 137 36.29 -23.68 41.43
N GLN A 138 36.71 -24.94 41.55
CA GLN A 138 37.71 -25.74 40.82
C GLN A 138 38.91 -24.90 40.42
N ALA A 139 39.66 -24.49 41.43
CA ALA A 139 41.11 -24.26 41.42
C ALA A 139 41.42 -23.68 42.81
N GLU A 140 41.87 -24.49 43.75
CA GLU A 140 43.30 -24.74 44.00
C GLU A 140 43.67 -24.09 45.33
N THR A 141 44.67 -24.67 45.99
CA THR A 141 45.31 -24.21 47.23
C THR A 141 44.58 -24.72 48.48
N SER A 142 44.81 -26.00 48.81
CA SER A 142 45.93 -26.42 49.69
C SER A 142 45.67 -25.90 51.11
N GLU A 143 45.28 -26.74 52.07
CA GLU A 143 46.11 -27.85 52.55
C GLU A 143 47.59 -27.46 52.52
N ASN A 144 47.95 -26.52 53.38
CA ASN A 144 49.18 -26.53 54.16
C ASN A 144 49.06 -25.59 55.36
#